data_AF-A0A7S8A6J0-F1
#
_entry.id   AF-A0A7S8A6J0-F1
#
_cell.length_a   1.000
_cell.length_b   1.000
_cell.length_c   1.000
_cell.angle_alpha   90.00
_cell.angle_beta   90.00
_cell.angle_gamma   90.00
#
_symmetry.space_group_name_H-M   'P 1'
#
loop_
_entity.id
_entity.type
_entity.pdbx_description
1 polymer ?
#
loop_
_entity_poly.entity_id
_entity_poly.type
_entity_poly.pdbx_seq_one_letter_code
_entity_poly.pdbx_strand_id
1 'polypeptide(L)'
;MSVESQFYDAATGFLAKPSWRLIPQIDRDPNLVAGLQRGRGRVLLCCTVALLAVLFWQIGMDFSVAGLALACAYAGRYRRVLILFATVLLLYRSGFLIDRAFLERVAVNEGVADRIHQPLLEAVTLVAVFALFAGLLAMQGSAGTALRRPTLSLVLAFLGLVALTQAEMTAGMPRVLLWSFLMTSQPYLWFLAYGLADAGRTPSPIWQRLSVFHPFWGSSLTPVGKGLSYLERFEAKTPEELAVAQLKGIKLAAWSLLLANVRLCLGVLVHGHLQLPLFDDNLLHYLAGSPLPRLVGWASLVSFFVQDVLGMTVFGGVIVATARLAGFRLLRNTWRPLESTTIAEFWNRYYFYYKELLVDHFFYPTFVRYFRGHRRLRMFFATFMAACVGNLLFHFIRDIHFVGDMGLWRAVVAEQSHAFYTFVLAVSVGLSQMRRAPQPASRGWLRRRVLPCLWVLTFFCLIHVFDAPLDREHTLWQRAEFLFYLLGVTT
;
A
#
# COMPACT_ATOMS: atom_id res chain seq x y z
N MET A 1 -16.51 9.59 3.21
CA MET A 1 -16.45 10.99 3.70
C MET A 1 -14.98 11.31 3.94
N SER A 2 -14.30 11.90 2.95
CA SER A 2 -12.88 12.25 3.08
C SER A 2 -12.76 13.62 3.76
N VAL A 3 -11.92 13.68 4.78
CA VAL A 3 -11.64 14.87 5.59
C VAL A 3 -10.86 15.95 4.80
N GLU A 4 -10.50 15.69 3.53
CA GLU A 4 -9.80 16.64 2.67
C GLU A 4 -10.72 17.53 1.80
N SER A 5 -12.06 17.37 1.85
CA SER A 5 -12.98 18.17 1.01
C SER A 5 -13.66 19.37 1.68
N GLN A 6 -13.45 19.69 2.96
CA GLN A 6 -14.09 20.86 3.58
C GLN A 6 -13.19 21.54 4.62
N PHE A 7 -12.61 22.67 4.22
CA PHE A 7 -12.48 23.84 5.09
C PHE A 7 -13.01 25.02 4.28
N TYR A 8 -14.34 25.15 4.25
CA TYR A 8 -15.03 26.40 4.01
C TYR A 8 -15.61 26.80 5.38
N ASP A 9 -14.86 27.61 6.13
CA ASP A 9 -15.42 28.33 7.29
C ASP A 9 -16.22 29.51 6.73
N ALA A 10 -17.49 29.26 6.40
CA ALA A 10 -18.42 30.30 5.98
C ALA A 10 -19.01 31.09 7.17
N ALA A 11 -18.59 30.81 8.41
CA ALA A 11 -19.30 31.26 9.61
C ALA A 11 -18.64 32.42 10.38
N THR A 12 -17.43 32.85 10.05
CA THR A 12 -16.79 33.97 10.75
C THR A 12 -15.98 34.79 9.77
N GLY A 13 -16.45 36.01 9.44
CA GLY A 13 -15.78 36.99 8.57
C GLY A 13 -14.47 37.56 9.13
N PHE A 14 -13.73 36.77 9.91
CA PHE A 14 -12.40 37.09 10.39
C PHE A 14 -11.39 36.30 9.56
N LEU A 15 -10.46 37.02 8.91
CA LEU A 15 -9.25 36.46 8.33
C LEU A 15 -8.56 35.57 9.38
N ALA A 16 -8.68 34.26 9.22
CA ALA A 16 -7.99 33.31 10.08
C ALA A 16 -6.50 33.65 10.06
N LYS A 17 -5.93 33.98 11.23
CA LYS A 17 -4.49 34.25 11.37
C LYS A 17 -3.72 33.10 10.68
N PRO A 18 -2.72 33.38 9.85
CA PRO A 18 -1.97 32.34 9.17
C PRO A 18 -1.32 31.43 10.22
N SER A 19 -1.86 30.22 10.36
CA SER A 19 -1.25 29.17 11.19
C SER A 19 0.15 28.92 10.64
N TRP A 20 1.19 29.06 11.46
CA TRP A 20 2.55 28.73 11.06
C TRP A 20 2.62 27.30 10.51
N ARG A 21 3.35 27.11 9.40
CA ARG A 21 3.56 25.81 8.77
C ARG A 21 5.00 25.73 8.29
N LEU A 22 5.65 24.59 8.56
CA LEU A 22 7.02 24.34 8.12
C LEU A 22 7.16 24.39 6.59
N ILE A 23 6.17 23.89 5.85
CA ILE A 23 6.08 24.06 4.40
C ILE A 23 4.92 25.02 4.09
N PRO A 24 5.19 26.16 3.43
CA PRO A 24 4.18 27.17 3.10
C PRO A 24 3.04 26.63 2.22
N GLN A 25 1.90 27.33 2.23
CA GLN A 25 0.73 27.00 1.39
C GLN A 25 0.90 27.51 -0.05
N ILE A 26 2.01 27.13 -0.70
CA ILE A 26 2.34 27.56 -2.07
C ILE A 26 1.23 27.23 -3.08
N ASP A 27 0.45 26.17 -2.83
CA ASP A 27 -0.68 25.73 -3.66
C ASP A 27 -1.93 26.63 -3.57
N ARG A 28 -1.92 27.63 -2.68
CA ARG A 28 -3.00 28.61 -2.52
C ARG A 28 -2.61 30.02 -2.93
N ASP A 29 -1.34 30.25 -3.28
CA ASP A 29 -0.88 31.55 -3.74
C ASP A 29 -1.28 31.75 -5.22
N PRO A 30 -2.18 32.71 -5.53
CA PRO A 30 -2.65 32.93 -6.88
C PRO A 30 -1.51 33.34 -7.82
N ASN A 31 -0.46 34.02 -7.33
CA ASN A 31 0.68 34.43 -8.14
C ASN A 31 1.53 33.23 -8.55
N LEU A 32 1.77 32.28 -7.64
CA LEU A 32 2.49 31.05 -7.95
C LEU A 32 1.70 30.15 -8.90
N VAL A 33 0.39 30.03 -8.68
CA VAL A 33 -0.51 29.26 -9.56
C VAL A 33 -0.54 29.87 -10.96
N ALA A 34 -0.72 31.19 -11.08
CA ALA A 34 -0.69 31.88 -12.37
C ALA A 34 0.69 31.82 -13.03
N GLY A 35 1.77 31.91 -12.24
CA GLY A 35 3.15 31.82 -12.71
C GLY A 35 3.47 30.47 -13.34
N LEU A 36 3.05 29.37 -12.71
CA LEU A 36 3.25 28.00 -13.20
C LEU A 36 2.52 27.68 -14.49
N GLN A 37 1.42 28.38 -14.79
CA GLN A 37 0.74 28.23 -16.06
C GLN A 37 1.58 28.74 -17.24
N ARG A 38 2.53 29.66 -16.99
CA ARG A 38 3.43 30.28 -17.98
C ARG A 38 4.71 29.48 -18.18
N GLY A 39 5.36 29.62 -19.34
CA GLY A 39 6.59 28.88 -19.69
C GLY A 39 7.72 29.02 -18.66
N ARG A 40 7.99 30.24 -18.18
CA ARG A 40 9.02 30.49 -17.13
C ARG A 40 8.74 29.72 -15.84
N GLY A 41 7.48 29.68 -15.40
CA GLY A 41 7.10 28.93 -14.20
C GLY A 41 7.25 27.42 -14.39
N ARG A 42 6.98 26.89 -15.59
CA ARG A 42 7.21 25.47 -15.90
C ARG A 42 8.69 25.10 -15.89
N VAL A 43 9.58 25.97 -16.39
CA VAL A 43 11.03 25.77 -16.30
C VAL A 43 11.46 25.71 -14.83
N LEU A 44 10.98 26.65 -13.99
CA LEU A 44 11.25 26.64 -12.56
C LEU A 44 10.73 25.36 -11.88
N LEU A 45 9.57 24.86 -12.26
CA LEU A 45 9.04 23.58 -11.79
C LEU A 45 9.98 22.43 -12.14
N CYS A 46 10.43 22.34 -13.39
CA CYS A 46 11.39 21.31 -13.83
C CYS A 46 12.70 21.38 -13.03
N CYS A 47 13.26 22.58 -12.84
CA CYS A 47 14.46 22.76 -12.00
C CYS A 47 14.21 22.32 -10.55
N THR A 48 13.04 22.64 -9.98
CA THR A 48 12.68 22.24 -8.62
C THR A 48 12.54 20.72 -8.50
N VAL A 49 11.91 20.07 -9.48
CA VAL A 49 11.80 18.60 -9.52
C VAL A 49 13.16 17.94 -9.68
N ALA A 50 14.04 18.48 -10.54
CA ALA A 50 15.40 17.98 -10.71
C ALA A 50 16.21 18.10 -9.40
N LEU A 51 16.12 19.23 -8.71
CA LEU A 51 16.75 19.41 -7.40
C LEU A 51 16.22 18.39 -6.37
N LEU A 52 14.89 18.23 -6.27
CA LEU A 52 14.30 17.24 -5.39
C LEU A 52 14.77 15.82 -5.73
N ALA A 53 14.87 15.47 -7.02
CA ALA A 53 15.36 14.16 -7.45
C ALA A 53 16.81 13.92 -7.00
N VAL A 54 17.68 14.92 -7.12
CA VAL A 54 19.07 14.85 -6.62
C VAL A 54 19.09 14.67 -5.09
N LEU A 55 18.26 15.42 -4.36
CA LEU A 55 18.20 15.32 -2.89
C LEU A 55 17.67 13.97 -2.41
N PHE A 56 16.67 13.39 -3.09
CA PHE A 56 16.22 12.02 -2.80
C PHE A 56 17.30 10.99 -3.13
N TRP A 57 18.02 11.16 -4.25
CA TRP A 57 19.10 10.26 -4.65
C TRP A 57 20.23 10.23 -3.61
N GLN A 58 20.62 11.38 -3.05
CA GLN A 58 21.64 11.48 -2.00
C GLN A 58 21.32 10.66 -0.74
N ILE A 59 20.03 10.37 -0.51
CA ILE A 59 19.56 9.57 0.62
C ILE A 59 19.10 8.17 0.20
N GLY A 60 19.49 7.70 -0.99
CA GLY A 60 19.21 6.35 -1.48
C GLY A 60 17.77 6.12 -1.95
N MET A 61 17.02 7.19 -2.26
CA MET A 61 15.64 7.10 -2.73
C MET A 61 15.51 7.53 -4.19
N ASP A 62 14.75 6.78 -4.99
CA ASP A 62 14.48 7.17 -6.39
C ASP A 62 13.27 8.10 -6.49
N PHE A 63 13.50 9.31 -6.98
CA PHE A 63 12.46 10.27 -7.38
C PHE A 63 12.64 10.74 -8.84
N SER A 64 13.50 10.07 -9.61
CA SER A 64 13.81 10.44 -11.01
C SER A 64 12.59 10.40 -11.93
N VAL A 65 11.64 9.50 -11.62
CA VAL A 65 10.38 9.31 -12.35
C VAL A 65 9.48 10.57 -12.32
N ALA A 66 9.71 11.49 -11.38
CA ALA A 66 9.02 12.78 -11.34
C ALA A 66 9.26 13.64 -12.60
N GLY A 67 10.42 13.49 -13.26
CA GLY A 67 10.67 14.15 -14.56
C GLY A 67 9.74 13.64 -15.66
N LEU A 68 9.56 12.32 -15.72
CA LEU A 68 8.62 11.67 -16.64
C LEU A 68 7.17 12.09 -16.35
N ALA A 69 6.84 12.28 -15.07
CA ALA A 69 5.53 12.78 -14.66
C ALA A 69 5.24 14.17 -15.24
N LEU A 70 6.21 15.10 -15.21
CA LEU A 70 6.06 16.41 -15.84
C LEU A 70 5.91 16.29 -17.37
N ALA A 71 6.69 15.43 -18.02
CA ALA A 71 6.58 15.19 -19.46
C ALA A 71 5.17 14.69 -19.85
N CYS A 72 4.64 13.70 -19.11
CA CYS A 72 3.27 13.22 -19.30
C CYS A 72 2.22 14.32 -19.08
N ALA A 73 2.38 15.15 -18.05
CA ALA A 73 1.43 16.20 -17.72
C ALA A 73 1.28 17.25 -18.84
N TYR A 74 2.36 17.57 -19.55
CA TYR A 74 2.36 18.58 -20.61
C TYR A 74 2.21 18.03 -22.03
N ALA A 75 2.00 16.71 -22.18
CA ALA A 75 1.87 16.06 -23.49
C ALA A 75 0.53 16.29 -24.20
N GLY A 76 -0.37 17.10 -23.63
CA GLY A 76 -1.67 17.44 -24.20
C GLY A 76 -2.48 16.19 -24.56
N ARG A 77 -2.91 16.09 -25.82
CA ARG A 77 -3.71 14.95 -26.32
C ARG A 77 -3.00 13.59 -26.23
N TYR A 78 -1.67 13.57 -26.12
CA TYR A 78 -0.88 12.34 -26.06
C TYR A 78 -0.62 11.85 -24.63
N ARG A 79 -1.09 12.56 -23.60
CA ARG A 79 -0.85 12.24 -22.18
C ARG A 79 -1.10 10.78 -21.85
N ARG A 80 -2.27 10.23 -22.19
CA ARG A 80 -2.63 8.84 -21.86
C ARG A 80 -1.74 7.81 -22.55
N VAL A 81 -1.30 8.09 -23.77
CA VAL A 81 -0.38 7.24 -24.53
C VAL A 81 1.02 7.29 -23.90
N LEU A 82 1.52 8.48 -23.54
CA LEU A 82 2.79 8.59 -22.84
C LEU A 82 2.77 7.93 -21.46
N ILE A 83 1.65 8.01 -20.73
CA ILE A 83 1.48 7.27 -19.45
C ILE A 83 1.63 5.77 -19.69
N LEU A 84 1.00 5.21 -20.73
CA LEU A 84 1.15 3.79 -21.06
C LEU A 84 2.61 3.44 -21.37
N PHE A 85 3.29 4.21 -22.24
CA PHE A 85 4.70 3.95 -22.56
C PHE A 85 5.61 4.09 -21.34
N ALA A 86 5.40 5.10 -20.50
CA ALA A 86 6.12 5.30 -19.25
C ALA A 86 5.94 4.11 -18.30
N THR A 87 4.72 3.62 -18.16
CA THR A 87 4.39 2.46 -17.34
C THR A 87 5.07 1.20 -17.87
N VAL A 88 4.96 0.91 -19.18
CA VAL A 88 5.61 -0.25 -19.80
C VAL A 88 7.13 -0.18 -19.67
N LEU A 89 7.73 1.00 -19.84
CA LEU A 89 9.18 1.18 -19.69
C LEU A 89 9.66 0.87 -18.26
N LEU A 90 8.95 1.36 -17.25
CA LEU A 90 9.32 1.07 -15.86
C LEU A 90 9.09 -0.39 -15.48
N LEU A 91 7.99 -0.99 -15.96
CA LEU A 91 7.75 -2.42 -15.78
C LEU A 91 8.85 -3.26 -16.46
N TYR A 92 9.25 -2.92 -17.68
CA TYR A 92 10.35 -3.59 -18.35
C TYR A 92 11.65 -3.50 -17.54
N ARG A 93 11.98 -2.31 -17.01
CA ARG A 93 13.15 -2.11 -16.13
C ARG A 93 13.08 -2.94 -14.85
N SER A 94 11.88 -3.18 -14.32
CA SER A 94 11.66 -4.00 -13.13
C SER A 94 11.40 -5.48 -13.43
N GLY A 95 11.68 -5.96 -14.65
CA GLY A 95 11.42 -7.36 -15.04
C GLY A 95 9.95 -7.75 -14.96
N PHE A 96 9.04 -6.79 -15.18
CA PHE A 96 7.59 -6.91 -15.01
C PHE A 96 7.15 -7.38 -13.61
N LEU A 97 8.02 -7.22 -12.61
CA LEU A 97 7.82 -7.67 -11.23
C LEU A 97 7.75 -9.20 -11.09
N ILE A 98 8.31 -9.94 -12.06
CA ILE A 98 8.39 -11.40 -12.03
C ILE A 98 9.59 -11.80 -11.15
N ASP A 99 9.35 -12.70 -10.19
CA ASP A 99 10.42 -13.28 -9.38
C ASP A 99 11.15 -14.38 -10.16
N ARG A 100 12.12 -13.95 -10.99
CA ARG A 100 12.94 -14.85 -11.80
C ARG A 100 13.70 -15.87 -10.94
N ALA A 101 14.27 -15.42 -9.83
CA ALA A 101 15.09 -16.28 -8.97
C ALA A 101 14.26 -17.43 -8.39
N PHE A 102 13.01 -17.16 -8.01
CA PHE A 102 12.08 -18.21 -7.60
C PHE A 102 11.75 -19.18 -8.75
N LEU A 103 11.44 -18.68 -9.95
CA LEU A 103 11.12 -19.53 -11.10
C LEU A 103 12.29 -20.44 -11.50
N GLU A 104 13.52 -19.94 -11.45
CA GLU A 104 14.73 -20.73 -11.68
C GLU A 104 14.88 -21.85 -10.64
N ARG A 105 14.65 -21.55 -9.34
CA ARG A 105 14.66 -22.59 -8.29
C ARG A 105 13.59 -23.66 -8.52
N VAL A 106 12.38 -23.26 -8.90
CA VAL A 106 11.31 -24.23 -9.22
C VAL A 106 11.71 -25.11 -10.41
N ALA A 107 12.27 -24.54 -11.47
CA ALA A 107 12.71 -25.31 -12.64
C ALA A 107 13.82 -26.33 -12.31
N VAL A 108 14.76 -25.96 -11.44
CA VAL A 108 15.81 -26.85 -10.92
C VAL A 108 15.20 -27.96 -10.06
N ASN A 109 14.33 -27.61 -9.11
CA ASN A 109 13.68 -28.59 -8.22
C ASN A 109 12.81 -29.60 -8.98
N GLU A 110 12.21 -29.18 -10.09
CA GLU A 110 11.41 -30.04 -10.98
C GLU A 110 12.25 -30.80 -12.02
N GLY A 111 13.58 -30.62 -12.04
CA GLY A 111 14.50 -31.34 -12.94
C GLY A 111 14.31 -31.01 -14.42
N VAL A 112 13.80 -29.81 -14.73
CA VAL A 112 13.50 -29.37 -16.11
C VAL A 112 14.25 -28.11 -16.53
N ALA A 113 15.13 -27.58 -15.68
CA ALA A 113 15.91 -26.36 -15.96
C ALA A 113 16.60 -26.38 -17.33
N ASP A 114 17.23 -27.50 -17.70
CA ASP A 114 17.96 -27.65 -18.97
C ASP A 114 17.06 -27.56 -20.22
N ARG A 115 15.75 -27.69 -20.05
CA ARG A 115 14.74 -27.65 -21.13
C ARG A 115 14.05 -26.29 -21.22
N ILE A 116 14.37 -25.36 -20.34
CA ILE A 116 13.69 -24.07 -20.22
C ILE A 116 14.64 -22.95 -20.62
N HIS A 117 14.28 -22.24 -21.67
CA HIS A 117 14.89 -20.93 -21.95
C HIS A 117 14.15 -19.86 -21.14
N GLN A 118 14.67 -19.53 -19.96
CA GLN A 118 14.01 -18.68 -18.96
C GLN A 118 13.48 -17.35 -19.52
N PRO A 119 14.24 -16.56 -20.32
CA PRO A 119 13.72 -15.31 -20.90
C PRO A 119 12.54 -15.53 -21.85
N LEU A 120 12.49 -16.66 -22.56
CA LEU A 120 11.40 -16.98 -23.47
C LEU A 120 10.14 -17.37 -22.68
N LEU A 121 10.29 -18.17 -21.63
CA LEU A 121 9.19 -18.55 -20.74
C LEU A 121 8.53 -17.30 -20.13
N GLU A 122 9.33 -16.37 -19.60
CA GLU A 122 8.85 -15.12 -19.03
C GLU A 122 8.11 -14.27 -20.08
N ALA A 123 8.69 -14.09 -21.28
CA ALA A 123 8.06 -13.31 -22.34
C ALA A 123 6.72 -13.92 -22.81
N VAL A 124 6.68 -15.23 -23.04
CA VAL A 124 5.46 -15.94 -23.46
C VAL A 124 4.40 -15.88 -22.37
N THR A 125 4.77 -16.10 -21.12
CA THR A 125 3.84 -16.07 -19.98
C THR A 125 3.28 -14.66 -19.78
N LEU A 126 4.12 -13.62 -19.91
CA LEU A 126 3.70 -12.22 -19.84
C LEU A 126 2.65 -11.90 -20.90
N VAL A 127 2.91 -12.28 -22.16
CA VAL A 127 1.95 -12.09 -23.25
C VAL A 127 0.64 -12.84 -22.97
N ALA A 128 0.72 -14.08 -22.51
CA ALA A 128 -0.45 -14.89 -22.17
C ALA A 128 -1.28 -14.27 -21.03
N VAL A 129 -0.65 -13.79 -19.97
CA VAL A 129 -1.32 -13.14 -18.82
C VAL A 129 -2.02 -11.86 -19.26
N PHE A 130 -1.33 -10.98 -20.01
CA PHE A 130 -1.95 -9.73 -20.47
C PHE A 130 -3.04 -9.97 -21.53
N ALA A 131 -2.90 -10.98 -22.39
CA ALA A 131 -3.95 -11.40 -23.32
C ALA A 131 -5.19 -11.92 -22.56
N LEU A 132 -5.00 -12.76 -21.54
CA LEU A 132 -6.08 -13.22 -20.66
C LEU A 132 -6.78 -12.04 -19.97
N PHE A 133 -6.01 -11.12 -19.39
CA PHE A 133 -6.58 -9.95 -18.70
C PHE A 133 -7.36 -9.04 -19.66
N ALA A 134 -6.82 -8.80 -20.86
CA ALA A 134 -7.53 -8.08 -21.91
C ALA A 134 -8.85 -8.77 -22.29
N GLY A 135 -8.83 -10.10 -22.44
CA GLY A 135 -10.02 -10.91 -22.69
C GLY A 135 -11.06 -10.80 -21.57
N LEU A 136 -10.65 -10.95 -20.30
CA LEU A 136 -11.52 -10.80 -19.14
C LEU A 136 -12.16 -9.40 -19.08
N LEU A 137 -11.38 -8.35 -19.33
CA LEU A 137 -11.88 -6.98 -19.37
C LEU A 137 -12.87 -6.75 -20.53
N ALA A 138 -12.61 -7.34 -21.70
CA ALA A 138 -13.50 -7.27 -22.86
C ALA A 138 -14.83 -7.99 -22.59
N MET A 139 -14.77 -9.16 -21.95
CA MET A 139 -15.93 -9.99 -21.64
C MET A 139 -16.76 -9.46 -20.47
N GLN A 140 -16.23 -8.59 -19.61
CA GLN A 140 -16.93 -8.14 -18.40
C GLN A 140 -18.28 -7.47 -18.67
N GLY A 141 -18.43 -6.72 -19.78
CA GLY A 141 -19.71 -6.16 -20.22
C GLY A 141 -20.70 -7.21 -20.73
N SER A 142 -20.15 -8.36 -21.16
CA SER A 142 -20.76 -9.61 -21.63
C SER A 142 -21.55 -10.47 -20.66
N ALA A 143 -21.15 -10.39 -19.39
CA ALA A 143 -20.77 -11.63 -18.74
C ALA A 143 -21.84 -12.34 -17.90
N GLY A 144 -21.71 -13.67 -17.82
CA GLY A 144 -22.46 -14.56 -16.92
C GLY A 144 -22.16 -14.37 -15.42
N THR A 145 -22.69 -15.25 -14.57
CA THR A 145 -22.71 -15.08 -13.10
C THR A 145 -21.35 -14.98 -12.43
N ALA A 146 -20.31 -15.65 -12.93
CA ALA A 146 -18.96 -15.63 -12.34
C ALA A 146 -18.32 -14.23 -12.40
N LEU A 147 -18.42 -13.55 -13.53
CA LEU A 147 -17.90 -12.19 -13.71
C LEU A 147 -18.78 -11.12 -13.02
N ARG A 148 -19.93 -11.48 -12.44
CA ARG A 148 -20.71 -10.59 -11.56
C ARG A 148 -20.03 -10.35 -10.20
N ARG A 149 -19.10 -11.21 -9.78
CA ARG A 149 -18.30 -11.05 -8.56
C ARG A 149 -16.81 -11.15 -8.88
N PRO A 150 -16.27 -10.20 -9.66
CA PRO A 150 -14.97 -10.34 -10.29
C PRO A 150 -13.86 -10.59 -9.28
N THR A 151 -13.83 -9.86 -8.16
CA THR A 151 -12.79 -10.04 -7.13
C THR A 151 -12.82 -11.41 -6.48
N LEU A 152 -14.02 -11.92 -6.11
CA LEU A 152 -14.14 -13.23 -5.48
C LEU A 152 -13.70 -14.33 -6.46
N SER A 153 -14.16 -14.27 -7.71
CA SER A 153 -13.81 -15.24 -8.74
C SER A 153 -12.31 -15.22 -9.06
N LEU A 154 -11.70 -14.03 -9.13
CA LEU A 154 -10.25 -13.89 -9.32
C LEU A 154 -9.47 -14.52 -8.18
N VAL A 155 -9.83 -14.22 -6.92
CA VAL A 155 -9.13 -14.76 -5.75
C VAL A 155 -9.32 -16.27 -5.66
N LEU A 156 -10.53 -16.80 -5.86
CA LEU A 156 -10.76 -18.24 -5.83
C LEU A 156 -10.05 -18.97 -6.96
N ALA A 157 -10.03 -18.41 -8.17
CA ALA A 157 -9.27 -18.97 -9.29
C ALA A 157 -7.77 -18.97 -9.00
N PHE A 158 -7.23 -17.87 -8.48
CA PHE A 158 -5.81 -17.77 -8.10
C PHE A 158 -5.45 -18.81 -7.02
N LEU A 159 -6.23 -18.91 -5.94
CA LEU A 159 -6.00 -19.89 -4.88
C LEU A 159 -6.17 -21.34 -5.37
N GLY A 160 -7.11 -21.59 -6.29
CA GLY A 160 -7.29 -22.89 -6.92
C GLY A 160 -6.07 -23.30 -7.76
N LEU A 161 -5.50 -22.36 -8.52
CA LEU A 161 -4.27 -22.58 -9.27
C LEU A 161 -3.08 -22.81 -8.32
N VAL A 162 -2.97 -22.06 -7.22
CA VAL A 162 -1.97 -22.31 -6.17
C VAL A 162 -2.11 -23.72 -5.62
N ALA A 163 -3.32 -24.17 -5.26
CA ALA A 163 -3.54 -25.53 -4.76
C ALA A 163 -3.17 -26.58 -5.81
N LEU A 164 -3.45 -26.32 -7.09
CA LEU A 164 -3.11 -27.21 -8.20
C LEU A 164 -1.59 -27.41 -8.34
N THR A 165 -0.75 -26.41 -7.99
CA THR A 165 0.72 -26.58 -8.00
C THR A 165 1.20 -27.72 -7.09
N GLN A 166 0.41 -28.09 -6.08
CA GLN A 166 0.75 -29.11 -5.10
C GLN A 166 0.36 -30.52 -5.57
N ALA A 167 -0.41 -30.64 -6.67
CA ALA A 167 -0.83 -31.94 -7.17
C ALA A 167 0.33 -32.64 -7.89
N GLU A 168 0.47 -33.95 -7.66
CA GLU A 168 1.50 -34.77 -8.32
C GLU A 168 1.37 -34.74 -9.85
N MET A 169 0.15 -34.68 -10.38
CA MET A 169 -0.12 -34.58 -11.82
C MET A 169 0.49 -33.34 -12.49
N THR A 170 0.88 -32.32 -11.71
CA THR A 170 1.53 -31.13 -12.25
C THR A 170 3.05 -31.21 -12.24
N ALA A 171 3.66 -32.23 -11.64
CA ALA A 171 5.12 -32.33 -11.51
C ALA A 171 5.87 -32.19 -12.86
N GLY A 172 7.09 -31.65 -12.81
CA GLY A 172 7.91 -31.34 -13.97
C GLY A 172 7.50 -30.00 -14.62
N MET A 173 7.48 -29.99 -15.95
CA MET A 173 7.19 -28.80 -16.74
C MET A 173 5.83 -28.13 -16.42
N PRO A 174 4.70 -28.86 -16.24
CA PRO A 174 3.41 -28.21 -15.97
C PRO A 174 3.40 -27.35 -14.70
N ARG A 175 4.09 -27.78 -13.63
CA ARG A 175 4.22 -27.03 -12.38
C ARG A 175 5.07 -25.78 -12.58
N VAL A 176 6.15 -25.85 -13.36
CA VAL A 176 6.94 -24.66 -13.73
C VAL A 176 6.11 -23.66 -14.53
N LEU A 177 5.33 -24.12 -15.51
CA LEU A 177 4.43 -23.26 -16.28
C LEU A 177 3.34 -22.62 -15.41
N LEU A 178 2.79 -23.38 -14.46
CA LEU A 178 1.79 -22.90 -13.52
C LEU A 178 2.37 -21.85 -12.57
N TRP A 179 3.57 -22.07 -12.02
CA TRP A 179 4.28 -21.09 -11.21
C TRP A 179 4.67 -19.85 -12.02
N SER A 180 5.12 -20.00 -13.26
CA SER A 180 5.38 -18.89 -14.17
C SER A 180 4.13 -18.02 -14.32
N PHE A 181 2.97 -18.64 -14.58
CA PHE A 181 1.70 -17.93 -14.68
C PHE A 181 1.31 -17.24 -13.36
N LEU A 182 1.44 -17.93 -12.23
CA LEU A 182 1.12 -17.37 -10.90
C LEU A 182 2.02 -16.17 -10.57
N MET A 183 3.34 -16.29 -10.73
CA MET A 183 4.30 -15.21 -10.45
C MET A 183 4.11 -14.03 -11.39
N THR A 184 3.75 -14.29 -12.64
CA THR A 184 3.50 -13.22 -13.62
C THR A 184 2.17 -12.50 -13.37
N SER A 185 1.14 -13.21 -12.92
CA SER A 185 -0.20 -12.63 -12.68
C SER A 185 -0.36 -11.98 -11.31
N GLN A 186 0.35 -12.48 -10.30
CA GLN A 186 0.24 -12.06 -8.90
C GLN A 186 0.42 -10.55 -8.68
N PRO A 187 1.40 -9.87 -9.31
CA PRO A 187 1.57 -8.43 -9.12
C PRO A 187 0.35 -7.61 -9.56
N TYR A 188 -0.41 -8.12 -10.51
CA TYR A 188 -1.46 -7.39 -11.23
C TYR A 188 -2.86 -7.75 -10.76
N LEU A 189 -3.01 -8.74 -9.87
CA LEU A 189 -4.30 -9.30 -9.48
C LEU A 189 -5.29 -8.24 -8.96
N TRP A 190 -4.81 -7.35 -8.07
CA TRP A 190 -5.63 -6.28 -7.50
C TRP A 190 -5.93 -5.15 -8.49
N PHE A 191 -5.04 -4.89 -9.45
CA PHE A 191 -5.30 -3.96 -10.55
C PHE A 191 -6.39 -4.49 -11.47
N LEU A 192 -6.35 -5.79 -11.78
CA LEU A 192 -7.40 -6.45 -12.54
C LEU A 192 -8.74 -6.45 -11.79
N ALA A 193 -8.73 -6.65 -10.47
CA ALA A 193 -9.95 -6.57 -9.66
C ALA A 193 -10.63 -5.19 -9.77
N TYR A 194 -9.86 -4.10 -9.71
CA TYR A 194 -10.38 -2.75 -9.98
C TYR A 194 -10.81 -2.57 -11.45
N GLY A 195 -10.00 -3.05 -12.40
CA GLY A 195 -10.29 -2.96 -13.82
C GLY A 195 -11.61 -3.62 -14.22
N LEU A 196 -11.89 -4.81 -13.69
CA LEU A 196 -13.16 -5.53 -13.90
C LEU A 196 -14.33 -4.83 -13.21
N ALA A 197 -14.12 -4.30 -11.99
CA ALA A 197 -15.15 -3.53 -11.29
C ALA A 197 -15.53 -2.24 -12.05
N ASP A 198 -14.56 -1.59 -12.69
CA ASP A 198 -14.76 -0.42 -13.55
C ASP A 198 -15.38 -0.79 -14.92
N ALA A 199 -14.98 -1.92 -15.50
CA ALA A 199 -15.44 -2.36 -16.82
C ALA A 199 -16.94 -2.63 -16.89
N GLY A 200 -17.53 -3.07 -15.80
CA GLY A 200 -18.99 -3.21 -15.70
C GLY A 200 -19.77 -1.88 -15.62
N ARG A 201 -19.10 -0.72 -15.50
CA ARG A 201 -19.77 0.57 -15.23
C ARG A 201 -19.56 1.62 -16.32
N THR A 202 -18.37 1.69 -16.89
CA THR A 202 -18.00 2.77 -17.81
C THR A 202 -17.28 2.17 -19.01
N PRO A 203 -17.71 2.48 -20.26
CA PRO A 203 -17.02 2.02 -21.45
C PRO A 203 -15.69 2.76 -21.62
N SER A 204 -14.62 2.00 -21.83
CA SER A 204 -13.28 2.53 -22.11
C SER A 204 -12.48 1.49 -22.89
N PRO A 205 -11.62 1.90 -23.85
CA PRO A 205 -10.72 0.99 -24.55
C PRO A 205 -9.85 0.18 -23.59
N ILE A 206 -9.58 -1.09 -23.93
CA ILE A 206 -8.83 -2.02 -23.07
C ILE A 206 -7.44 -1.48 -22.73
N TRP A 207 -6.74 -0.89 -23.69
CA TRP A 207 -5.41 -0.33 -23.48
C TRP A 207 -5.39 0.78 -22.42
N GLN A 208 -6.48 1.56 -22.27
CA GLN A 208 -6.59 2.59 -21.22
C GLN A 208 -6.79 1.98 -19.83
N ARG A 209 -7.40 0.81 -19.75
CA ARG A 209 -7.54 0.07 -18.50
C ARG A 209 -6.21 -0.58 -18.10
N LEU A 210 -5.48 -1.13 -19.06
CA LEU A 210 -4.17 -1.71 -18.81
C LEU A 210 -3.12 -0.65 -18.47
N SER A 211 -3.24 0.58 -18.97
CA SER A 211 -2.27 1.66 -18.67
C SER A 211 -2.26 2.11 -17.22
N VAL A 212 -3.28 1.75 -16.44
CA VAL A 212 -3.39 2.05 -15.00
C VAL A 212 -2.97 0.86 -14.13
N PHE A 213 -2.46 -0.22 -14.73
CA PHE A 213 -1.87 -1.34 -14.00
C PHE A 213 -0.42 -0.98 -13.68
N HIS A 214 -0.08 -0.91 -12.40
CA HIS A 214 1.24 -0.41 -11.94
C HIS A 214 1.67 0.88 -12.62
N PRO A 215 0.89 1.97 -12.49
CA PRO A 215 1.19 3.20 -13.20
C PRO A 215 2.57 3.73 -12.83
N PHE A 216 3.25 4.33 -13.81
CA PHE A 216 4.67 4.67 -13.69
C PHE A 216 5.03 5.54 -12.47
N TRP A 217 4.11 6.34 -11.93
CA TRP A 217 4.36 7.19 -10.75
C TRP A 217 4.61 6.43 -9.45
N GLY A 218 4.59 5.10 -9.50
CA GLY A 218 4.96 4.21 -8.42
C GLY A 218 3.78 3.35 -8.03
N SER A 219 4.10 2.09 -7.71
CA SER A 219 3.12 1.09 -7.38
C SER A 219 3.78 -0.04 -6.60
N SER A 220 3.05 -0.58 -5.63
CA SER A 220 3.31 -1.89 -5.04
C SER A 220 2.23 -2.84 -5.54
N LEU A 221 2.00 -3.95 -4.84
CA LEU A 221 0.77 -4.74 -5.06
C LEU A 221 -0.52 -3.97 -4.74
N THR A 222 -0.42 -2.84 -4.03
CA THR A 222 -1.56 -1.97 -3.74
C THR A 222 -1.75 -0.94 -4.86
N PRO A 223 -2.92 -0.90 -5.52
CA PRO A 223 -3.22 0.06 -6.58
C PRO A 223 -3.34 1.51 -6.09
N VAL A 224 -2.23 2.26 -6.14
CA VAL A 224 -2.21 3.70 -5.83
C VAL A 224 -2.84 4.47 -6.99
N GLY A 225 -4.07 4.93 -6.78
CA GLY A 225 -4.93 5.47 -7.84
C GLY A 225 -6.08 4.56 -8.23
N LYS A 226 -6.21 3.38 -7.62
CA LYS A 226 -7.30 2.42 -7.83
C LYS A 226 -7.44 2.05 -9.32
N GLY A 227 -8.64 2.17 -9.90
CA GLY A 227 -8.94 1.95 -11.31
C GLY A 227 -9.01 3.23 -12.15
N LEU A 228 -9.24 3.05 -13.45
CA LEU A 228 -9.30 4.13 -14.43
C LEU A 228 -10.36 5.18 -14.08
N SER A 229 -11.56 4.74 -13.65
CA SER A 229 -12.67 5.65 -13.32
C SER A 229 -12.36 6.54 -12.12
N TYR A 230 -11.53 6.05 -11.19
CA TYR A 230 -11.07 6.82 -10.05
C TYR A 230 -10.06 7.88 -10.50
N LEU A 231 -9.07 7.50 -11.32
CA LEU A 231 -8.06 8.44 -11.83
C LEU A 231 -8.68 9.59 -12.63
N GLU A 232 -9.68 9.32 -13.48
CA GLU A 232 -10.40 10.35 -14.24
C GLU A 232 -11.09 11.40 -13.36
N ARG A 233 -11.55 11.02 -12.16
CA ARG A 233 -12.15 11.97 -11.20
C ARG A 233 -11.13 12.92 -10.59
N PHE A 234 -9.88 12.48 -10.46
CA PHE A 234 -8.80 13.25 -9.86
C PHE A 234 -7.87 13.88 -10.89
N GLU A 235 -8.09 13.62 -12.18
CA GLU A 235 -7.32 14.22 -13.27
C GLU A 235 -7.60 15.72 -13.34
N ALA A 236 -6.53 16.52 -13.39
CA ALA A 236 -6.62 17.94 -13.68
C ALA A 236 -7.09 18.16 -15.12
N LYS A 237 -8.15 18.97 -15.28
CA LYS A 237 -8.81 19.25 -16.55
C LYS A 237 -8.46 20.63 -17.09
N THR A 238 -7.99 21.54 -16.23
CA THR A 238 -7.59 22.90 -16.62
C THR A 238 -6.11 23.15 -16.31
N PRO A 239 -5.46 24.13 -16.97
CA PRO A 239 -4.09 24.54 -16.65
C PRO A 239 -3.92 24.99 -15.19
N GLU A 240 -4.94 25.63 -14.63
CA GLU A 240 -4.95 26.05 -13.22
C GLU A 240 -5.00 24.83 -12.28
N GLU A 241 -5.91 23.88 -12.55
CA GLU A 241 -6.00 22.65 -11.76
C GLU A 241 -4.69 21.85 -11.81
N LEU A 242 -4.02 21.83 -12.97
CA LEU A 242 -2.73 21.19 -13.15
C LEU A 242 -1.64 21.89 -12.33
N ALA A 243 -1.55 23.22 -12.38
CA ALA A 243 -0.60 23.99 -11.58
C ALA A 243 -0.81 23.75 -10.08
N VAL A 244 -2.05 23.75 -9.60
CA VAL A 244 -2.39 23.44 -8.21
C VAL A 244 -2.01 22.00 -7.84
N ALA A 245 -2.26 21.03 -8.74
CA ALA A 245 -1.86 19.64 -8.53
C ALA A 245 -0.33 19.52 -8.39
N GLN A 246 0.43 20.14 -9.29
CA GLN A 246 1.89 20.12 -9.29
C GLN A 246 2.48 20.79 -8.05
N LEU A 247 1.96 21.96 -7.62
CA LEU A 247 2.36 22.60 -6.36
C LEU A 247 2.10 21.72 -5.14
N LYS A 248 0.95 21.03 -5.11
CA LYS A 248 0.66 20.03 -4.06
C LYS A 248 1.56 18.81 -4.14
N GLY A 249 2.05 18.46 -5.32
CA GLY A 249 3.08 17.45 -5.56
C GLY A 249 4.42 17.87 -4.96
N ILE A 250 4.93 19.05 -5.31
CA ILE A 250 6.17 19.63 -4.76
C ILE A 250 6.11 19.73 -3.24
N LYS A 251 5.00 20.25 -2.70
CA LYS A 251 4.80 20.35 -1.24
C LYS A 251 4.88 18.99 -0.55
N LEU A 252 4.29 17.95 -1.16
CA LEU A 252 4.31 16.61 -0.60
C LEU A 252 5.70 15.98 -0.75
N ALA A 253 6.37 16.16 -1.88
CA ALA A 253 7.74 15.67 -2.10
C ALA A 253 8.72 16.28 -1.07
N ALA A 254 8.68 17.59 -0.86
CA ALA A 254 9.49 18.26 0.15
C ALA A 254 9.20 17.75 1.58
N TRP A 255 7.92 17.51 1.90
CA TRP A 255 7.54 16.92 3.19
C TRP A 255 8.07 15.49 3.35
N SER A 256 7.94 14.66 2.31
CA SER A 256 8.46 13.29 2.30
C SER A 256 9.98 13.26 2.42
N LEU A 257 10.69 14.16 1.75
CA LEU A 257 12.14 14.29 1.85
C LEU A 257 12.58 14.63 3.28
N LEU A 258 11.90 15.58 3.93
CA LEU A 258 12.16 15.91 5.33
C LEU A 258 11.96 14.69 6.24
N LEU A 259 10.84 13.99 6.10
CA LEU A 259 10.56 12.80 6.91
C LEU A 259 11.53 11.65 6.63
N ALA A 260 12.00 11.51 5.39
CA ALA A 260 13.01 10.52 5.02
C ALA A 260 14.35 10.81 5.73
N ASN A 261 14.78 12.08 5.76
CA ASN A 261 15.95 12.49 6.52
C ASN A 261 15.77 12.26 8.02
N VAL A 262 14.60 12.57 8.58
CA VAL A 262 14.30 12.27 10.00
C VAL A 262 14.41 10.77 10.27
N ARG A 263 13.87 9.92 9.39
CA ARG A 263 13.97 8.45 9.51
C ARG A 263 15.43 7.98 9.46
N LEU A 264 16.23 8.51 8.54
CA LEU A 264 17.65 8.15 8.42
C LEU A 264 18.45 8.59 9.64
N CYS A 265 18.29 9.83 10.08
CA CYS A 265 18.94 10.33 11.29
C CYS A 265 18.53 9.51 12.53
N LEU A 266 17.25 9.13 12.63
CA LEU A 266 16.78 8.26 13.70
C LEU A 266 17.46 6.91 13.64
N GLY A 267 17.55 6.27 12.47
CA GLY A 267 18.23 4.99 12.30
C GLY A 267 19.71 5.05 12.67
N VAL A 268 20.45 6.04 12.18
CA VAL A 268 21.87 6.25 12.49
C VAL A 268 22.08 6.54 13.98
N LEU A 269 21.25 7.39 14.58
CA LEU A 269 21.36 7.73 15.99
C LEU A 269 21.03 6.51 16.88
N VAL A 270 19.91 5.84 16.64
CA VAL A 270 19.40 4.78 17.50
C VAL A 270 20.19 3.48 17.33
N HIS A 271 20.43 3.05 16.11
CA HIS A 271 21.12 1.78 15.86
C HIS A 271 22.63 1.94 15.71
N GLY A 272 23.10 3.07 15.17
CA GLY A 272 24.53 3.32 14.99
C GLY A 272 25.22 3.90 16.23
N HIS A 273 24.68 4.95 16.83
CA HIS A 273 25.33 5.61 17.97
C HIS A 273 24.90 5.06 19.34
N LEU A 274 23.59 4.86 19.55
CA LEU A 274 23.06 4.29 20.79
C LEU A 274 23.17 2.76 20.83
N GLN A 275 23.57 2.13 19.71
CA GLN A 275 23.78 0.68 19.60
C GLN A 275 22.54 -0.13 20.05
N LEU A 276 21.35 0.44 19.85
CA LEU A 276 20.11 -0.27 20.11
C LEU A 276 19.95 -1.34 19.02
N PRO A 277 19.74 -2.63 19.35
CA PRO A 277 19.53 -3.67 18.35
C PRO A 277 18.23 -3.43 17.58
N LEU A 278 18.17 -3.95 16.35
CA LEU A 278 16.90 -4.01 15.62
C LEU A 278 15.90 -4.89 16.39
N PHE A 279 14.62 -4.69 16.12
CA PHE A 279 13.57 -5.50 16.75
C PHE A 279 13.76 -7.00 16.50
N ASP A 280 14.08 -7.35 15.26
CA ASP A 280 14.30 -8.73 14.83
C ASP A 280 15.50 -9.38 15.52
N ASP A 281 16.64 -8.67 15.59
CA ASP A 281 17.82 -9.15 16.32
C ASP A 281 17.51 -9.44 17.78
N ASN A 282 16.74 -8.56 18.42
CA ASN A 282 16.35 -8.72 19.81
C ASN A 282 15.38 -9.91 20.02
N LEU A 283 14.45 -10.14 19.09
CA LEU A 283 13.62 -11.35 19.08
C LEU A 283 14.49 -12.61 18.94
N LEU A 284 15.46 -12.61 18.02
CA LEU A 284 16.37 -13.74 17.83
C LEU A 284 17.23 -14.01 19.08
N HIS A 285 17.74 -12.97 19.75
CA HIS A 285 18.45 -13.11 21.02
C HIS A 285 17.59 -13.76 22.11
N TYR A 286 16.32 -13.38 22.21
CA TYR A 286 15.36 -14.01 23.12
C TYR A 286 15.18 -15.49 22.78
N LEU A 287 14.93 -15.82 21.51
CA LEU A 287 14.72 -17.20 21.06
C LEU A 287 15.97 -18.09 21.20
N ALA A 288 17.16 -17.51 21.14
CA ALA A 288 18.42 -18.18 21.39
C ALA A 288 18.70 -18.44 22.88
N GLY A 289 17.79 -18.07 23.79
CA GLY A 289 17.98 -18.23 25.24
C GLY A 289 18.89 -17.17 25.88
N SER A 290 19.19 -16.09 25.15
CA SER A 290 20.06 -14.98 25.57
C SER A 290 19.31 -13.64 25.58
N PRO A 291 18.20 -13.49 26.32
CA PRO A 291 17.34 -12.32 26.22
C PRO A 291 18.05 -11.04 26.68
N LEU A 292 18.03 -10.00 25.85
CA LEU A 292 18.52 -8.67 26.21
C LEU A 292 17.57 -8.01 27.22
N PRO A 293 18.03 -7.04 28.03
CA PRO A 293 17.19 -6.40 29.04
C PRO A 293 15.87 -5.89 28.49
N ARG A 294 14.77 -6.07 29.24
CA ARG A 294 13.40 -5.70 28.80
C ARG A 294 13.28 -4.26 28.29
N LEU A 295 13.98 -3.31 28.91
CA LEU A 295 13.99 -1.92 28.48
C LEU A 295 14.56 -1.75 27.07
N VAL A 296 15.62 -2.51 26.75
CA VAL A 296 16.20 -2.57 25.38
C VAL A 296 15.15 -3.12 24.43
N GLY A 297 14.44 -4.19 24.81
CA GLY A 297 13.42 -4.75 23.94
C GLY A 297 12.22 -3.85 23.68
N TRP A 298 11.75 -3.12 24.71
CA TRP A 298 10.74 -2.08 24.53
C TRP A 298 11.24 -0.95 23.63
N ALA A 299 12.48 -0.48 23.82
CA ALA A 299 13.06 0.56 23.00
C ALA A 299 13.18 0.11 21.52
N SER A 300 13.61 -1.13 21.26
CA SER A 300 13.70 -1.69 19.91
C SER A 300 12.33 -1.79 19.24
N LEU A 301 11.30 -2.26 19.96
CA LEU A 301 9.93 -2.32 19.45
C LEU A 301 9.35 -0.94 19.12
N VAL A 302 9.53 0.04 20.02
CA VAL A 302 9.08 1.42 19.79
C VAL A 302 9.84 2.07 18.62
N SER A 303 11.16 1.87 18.55
CA SER A 303 11.98 2.35 17.44
C SER A 303 11.49 1.77 16.11
N PHE A 304 11.26 0.45 16.05
CA PHE A 304 10.74 -0.24 14.88
C PHE A 304 9.40 0.35 14.44
N PHE A 305 8.44 0.50 15.36
CA PHE A 305 7.13 1.09 15.05
C PHE A 305 7.23 2.52 14.50
N VAL A 306 8.07 3.38 15.11
CA VAL A 306 8.26 4.76 14.62
C VAL A 306 8.90 4.77 13.23
N GLN A 307 9.90 3.93 13.00
CA GLN A 307 10.56 3.81 11.71
C GLN A 307 9.64 3.26 10.62
N ASP A 308 8.77 2.31 10.94
CA ASP A 308 7.76 1.79 10.02
C ASP A 308 6.76 2.89 9.63
N VAL A 309 6.23 3.63 10.63
CA VAL A 309 5.28 4.72 10.36
C VAL A 309 5.89 5.81 9.48
N LEU A 310 7.16 6.17 9.73
CA LEU A 310 7.90 7.10 8.88
C LEU A 310 8.13 6.52 7.48
N GLY A 311 8.56 5.26 7.39
CA GLY A 311 8.81 4.54 6.14
C GLY A 311 7.57 4.53 5.25
N MET A 312 6.43 4.11 5.78
CA MET A 312 5.16 4.07 5.06
C MET A 312 4.66 5.46 4.65
N THR A 313 4.87 6.48 5.50
CA THR A 313 4.51 7.87 5.17
C THR A 313 5.35 8.39 4.00
N VAL A 314 6.65 8.14 4.03
CA VAL A 314 7.60 8.56 2.99
C VAL A 314 7.32 7.83 1.68
N PHE A 315 7.23 6.49 1.71
CA PHE A 315 6.94 5.63 0.57
C PHE A 315 5.68 6.08 -0.18
N GLY A 316 4.54 6.14 0.52
CA GLY A 316 3.28 6.56 -0.11
C GLY A 316 3.26 8.04 -0.48
N GLY A 317 4.00 8.89 0.25
CA GLY A 317 4.13 10.31 -0.03
C GLY A 317 4.85 10.58 -1.36
N VAL A 318 5.93 9.84 -1.64
CA VAL A 318 6.69 9.93 -2.90
C VAL A 318 5.82 9.54 -4.09
N ILE A 319 5.13 8.40 -4.02
CA ILE A 319 4.24 7.93 -5.10
C ILE A 319 3.14 8.97 -5.40
N VAL A 320 2.45 9.45 -4.36
CA VAL A 320 1.37 10.44 -4.52
C VAL A 320 1.91 11.79 -5.02
N ALA A 321 3.12 12.18 -4.62
CA ALA A 321 3.76 13.39 -5.14
C ALA A 321 4.03 13.28 -6.65
N THR A 322 4.57 12.15 -7.10
CA THR A 322 4.80 11.88 -8.53
C THR A 322 3.49 11.87 -9.32
N ALA A 323 2.44 11.23 -8.80
CA ALA A 323 1.12 11.24 -9.43
C ALA A 323 0.52 12.65 -9.56
N ARG A 324 0.72 13.49 -8.53
CA ARG A 324 0.31 14.90 -8.54
C ARG A 324 1.09 15.74 -9.54
N LEU A 325 2.39 15.48 -9.71
CA LEU A 325 3.21 16.09 -10.76
C LEU A 325 2.75 15.67 -12.16
N ALA A 326 2.28 14.43 -12.31
CA ALA A 326 1.66 13.91 -13.52
C ALA A 326 0.26 14.49 -13.76
N GLY A 327 -0.28 15.31 -12.86
CA GLY A 327 -1.57 15.98 -12.97
C GLY A 327 -2.76 15.21 -12.41
N PHE A 328 -2.54 14.23 -11.52
CA PHE A 328 -3.60 13.53 -10.79
C PHE A 328 -3.62 13.98 -9.32
N ARG A 329 -4.71 14.61 -8.88
CA ARG A 329 -4.89 15.16 -7.52
C ARG A 329 -5.20 14.09 -6.47
N LEU A 330 -4.43 13.00 -6.50
CA LEU A 330 -4.52 11.87 -5.59
C LEU A 330 -4.45 12.29 -4.13
N LEU A 331 -5.23 11.60 -3.28
CA LEU A 331 -5.22 11.79 -1.83
C LEU A 331 -3.92 11.27 -1.22
N ARG A 332 -3.55 11.75 -0.03
CA ARG A 332 -2.33 11.29 0.64
C ARG A 332 -2.49 9.83 1.08
N ASN A 333 -1.41 9.05 0.96
CA ASN A 333 -1.41 7.69 1.51
C ASN A 333 -1.53 7.69 3.04
N THR A 334 -0.83 8.62 3.69
CA THR A 334 -0.77 8.73 5.15
C THR A 334 -1.02 10.17 5.58
N TRP A 335 -1.86 10.36 6.60
CA TRP A 335 -2.23 11.70 7.08
C TRP A 335 -2.37 11.75 8.60
N ARG A 336 -1.36 12.31 9.27
CA ARG A 336 -1.33 12.54 10.73
C ARG A 336 -1.76 11.30 11.55
N PRO A 337 -1.18 10.12 11.30
CA PRO A 337 -1.56 8.90 12.01
C PRO A 337 -1.31 9.02 13.52
N LEU A 338 -0.25 9.74 13.92
CA LEU A 338 0.10 9.94 15.34
C LEU A 338 -0.87 10.84 16.11
N GLU A 339 -1.72 11.62 15.41
CA GLU A 339 -2.77 12.43 16.03
C GLU A 339 -4.08 11.65 16.24
N SER A 340 -4.07 10.33 16.05
CA SER A 340 -5.28 9.51 16.14
C SER A 340 -5.66 9.23 17.59
N THR A 341 -6.90 9.51 17.95
CA THR A 341 -7.46 9.31 19.30
C THR A 341 -8.27 8.02 19.43
N THR A 342 -8.48 7.31 18.32
CA THR A 342 -9.11 5.98 18.30
C THR A 342 -8.38 5.05 17.33
N ILE A 343 -8.48 3.74 17.57
CA ILE A 343 -7.88 2.71 16.71
C ILE A 343 -8.45 2.82 15.28
N ALA A 344 -9.76 3.05 15.16
CA ALA A 344 -10.40 3.27 13.87
C ALA A 344 -9.90 4.54 13.14
N GLU A 345 -9.55 5.61 13.87
CA GLU A 345 -8.99 6.83 13.29
C GLU A 345 -7.58 6.59 12.73
N PHE A 346 -6.73 5.86 13.47
CA PHE A 346 -5.39 5.49 12.99
C PHE A 346 -5.46 4.63 11.73
N TRP A 347 -6.28 3.57 11.75
CA TRP A 347 -6.51 2.70 10.58
C TRP A 347 -6.95 3.48 9.34
N ASN A 348 -7.78 4.53 9.53
CA ASN A 348 -8.22 5.38 8.42
C ASN A 348 -7.17 6.37 7.92
N ARG A 349 -6.09 6.60 8.66
CA ARG A 349 -5.06 7.62 8.41
C ARG A 349 -3.71 7.04 8.01
N TYR A 350 -3.46 5.75 8.26
CA TYR A 350 -2.15 5.13 8.12
C TYR A 350 -1.80 4.75 6.68
N TYR A 351 -2.61 3.88 6.07
CA TYR A 351 -2.35 3.30 4.74
C TYR A 351 -3.60 3.38 3.86
N PHE A 352 -3.90 4.59 3.35
CA PHE A 352 -5.16 4.92 2.68
C PHE A 352 -5.47 3.98 1.51
N TYR A 353 -4.55 3.80 0.55
CA TYR A 353 -4.85 3.04 -0.66
C TYR A 353 -5.07 1.55 -0.38
N TYR A 354 -4.29 0.99 0.55
CA TYR A 354 -4.44 -0.39 0.99
C TYR A 354 -5.78 -0.60 1.71
N LYS A 355 -6.08 0.28 2.67
CA LYS A 355 -7.36 0.27 3.38
C LYS A 355 -8.54 0.41 2.41
N GLU A 356 -8.42 1.26 1.38
CA GLU A 356 -9.47 1.40 0.37
C GLU A 356 -9.63 0.15 -0.51
N LEU A 357 -8.55 -0.56 -0.85
CA LEU A 357 -8.62 -1.87 -1.51
C LEU A 357 -9.45 -2.84 -0.67
N LEU A 358 -9.15 -2.93 0.63
CA LEU A 358 -9.90 -3.78 1.55
C LEU A 358 -11.37 -3.34 1.66
N VAL A 359 -11.63 -2.04 1.66
CA VAL A 359 -12.98 -1.50 1.73
C VAL A 359 -13.78 -1.80 0.47
N ASP A 360 -13.20 -1.58 -0.70
CA ASP A 360 -13.85 -1.75 -1.99
C ASP A 360 -14.15 -3.22 -2.29
N HIS A 361 -13.22 -4.13 -1.96
CA HIS A 361 -13.31 -5.53 -2.33
C HIS A 361 -13.83 -6.48 -1.25
N PHE A 362 -13.80 -6.09 0.03
CA PHE A 362 -14.23 -6.95 1.14
C PHE A 362 -15.31 -6.28 2.01
N PHE A 363 -15.10 -5.02 2.41
CA PHE A 363 -16.04 -4.32 3.29
C PHE A 363 -17.39 -4.12 2.58
N TYR A 364 -17.43 -3.42 1.44
CA TYR A 364 -18.69 -3.07 0.80
C TYR A 364 -19.49 -4.29 0.35
N PRO A 365 -18.90 -5.31 -0.33
CA PRO A 365 -19.63 -6.52 -0.70
C PRO A 365 -20.25 -7.25 0.50
N THR A 366 -19.53 -7.29 1.62
CA THR A 366 -20.03 -7.88 2.87
C THR A 366 -21.13 -7.01 3.47
N PHE A 367 -20.87 -5.71 3.59
CA PHE A 367 -21.77 -4.74 4.19
C PHE A 367 -23.12 -4.73 3.47
N VAL A 368 -23.18 -4.74 2.14
CA VAL A 368 -24.47 -4.69 1.42
C VAL A 368 -25.28 -5.99 1.50
N ARG A 369 -24.63 -7.12 1.83
CA ARG A 369 -25.23 -8.45 1.75
C ARG A 369 -25.67 -9.01 3.09
N TYR A 370 -24.85 -8.88 4.13
CA TYR A 370 -25.06 -9.58 5.41
C TYR A 370 -25.62 -8.66 6.49
N PHE A 371 -26.31 -9.25 7.47
CA PHE A 371 -26.80 -8.60 8.69
C PHE A 371 -27.60 -7.30 8.48
N ARG A 372 -28.38 -7.19 7.40
CA ARG A 372 -29.10 -5.95 7.03
C ARG A 372 -29.99 -5.38 8.14
N GLY A 373 -30.60 -6.24 8.96
CA GLY A 373 -31.42 -5.85 10.11
C GLY A 373 -30.65 -5.38 11.35
N HIS A 374 -29.33 -5.59 11.42
CA HIS A 374 -28.53 -5.31 12.62
C HIS A 374 -27.36 -4.36 12.31
N ARG A 375 -27.60 -3.04 12.37
CA ARG A 375 -26.63 -2.01 11.93
C ARG A 375 -25.23 -2.17 12.54
N ARG A 376 -25.13 -2.45 13.85
CA ARG A 376 -23.85 -2.61 14.54
C ARG A 376 -23.11 -3.88 14.13
N LEU A 377 -23.81 -5.01 14.12
CA LEU A 377 -23.25 -6.30 13.69
C LEU A 377 -22.81 -6.25 12.23
N ARG A 378 -23.61 -5.62 11.36
CA ARG A 378 -23.29 -5.38 9.96
C ARG A 378 -21.99 -4.58 9.78
N MET A 379 -21.83 -3.49 10.52
CA MET A 379 -20.62 -2.67 10.50
C MET A 379 -19.41 -3.48 10.99
N PHE A 380 -19.54 -4.15 12.14
CA PHE A 380 -18.48 -4.95 12.73
C PHE A 380 -18.04 -6.08 11.80
N PHE A 381 -19.00 -6.86 11.27
CA PHE A 381 -18.71 -7.99 10.40
C PHE A 381 -18.08 -7.57 9.07
N ALA A 382 -18.56 -6.47 8.45
CA ALA A 382 -17.93 -5.94 7.24
C ALA A 382 -16.50 -5.46 7.50
N THR A 383 -16.25 -4.80 8.65
CA THR A 383 -14.89 -4.44 9.08
C THR A 383 -14.03 -5.66 9.32
N PHE A 384 -14.58 -6.72 9.93
CA PHE A 384 -13.87 -7.97 10.16
C PHE A 384 -13.46 -8.63 8.84
N MET A 385 -14.38 -8.74 7.88
CA MET A 385 -14.06 -9.29 6.55
C MET A 385 -12.99 -8.49 5.81
N ALA A 386 -12.94 -7.17 6.00
CA ALA A 386 -11.93 -6.33 5.37
C ALA A 386 -10.57 -6.40 6.08
N ALA A 387 -10.54 -6.12 7.39
CA ALA A 387 -9.31 -5.97 8.16
C ALA A 387 -8.68 -7.31 8.60
N CYS A 388 -9.45 -8.40 8.64
CA CYS A 388 -8.95 -9.75 8.91
C CYS A 388 -8.84 -10.55 7.60
N VAL A 389 -9.96 -10.98 7.01
CA VAL A 389 -9.94 -11.89 5.85
C VAL A 389 -9.26 -11.27 4.63
N GLY A 390 -9.64 -10.05 4.24
CA GLY A 390 -9.05 -9.37 3.10
C GLY A 390 -7.58 -9.04 3.31
N ASN A 391 -7.20 -8.69 4.54
CA ASN A 391 -5.82 -8.39 4.90
C ASN A 391 -4.94 -9.63 4.80
N LEU A 392 -5.37 -10.74 5.40
CA LEU A 392 -4.69 -12.03 5.36
C LEU A 392 -4.53 -12.55 3.92
N LEU A 393 -5.61 -12.50 3.13
CA LEU A 393 -5.56 -12.92 1.72
C LEU A 393 -4.60 -12.06 0.89
N PHE A 394 -4.57 -10.75 1.12
CA PHE A 394 -3.64 -9.86 0.42
C PHE A 394 -2.19 -10.24 0.70
N HIS A 395 -1.82 -10.47 1.96
CA HIS A 395 -0.46 -10.81 2.35
C HIS A 395 -0.07 -12.22 1.92
N PHE A 396 -0.98 -13.19 2.02
CA PHE A 396 -0.75 -14.54 1.51
C PHE A 396 -0.50 -14.55 -0.01
N ILE A 397 -1.27 -13.77 -0.78
CA ILE A 397 -1.05 -13.62 -2.23
C ILE A 397 0.24 -12.83 -2.52
N ARG A 398 0.60 -11.84 -1.68
CA ARG A 398 1.85 -11.09 -1.81
C ARG A 398 3.06 -12.01 -1.73
N ASP A 399 3.10 -12.88 -0.73
CA ASP A 399 4.24 -13.76 -0.50
C ASP A 399 3.90 -15.22 -0.84
N ILE A 400 3.28 -15.40 -2.00
CA ILE A 400 2.86 -16.73 -2.48
C ILE A 400 4.05 -17.64 -2.82
N HIS A 401 5.25 -17.07 -3.04
CA HIS A 401 6.49 -17.82 -3.30
C HIS A 401 6.82 -18.81 -2.18
N PHE A 402 6.45 -18.51 -0.92
CA PHE A 402 6.62 -19.43 0.19
C PHE A 402 5.86 -20.76 -0.04
N VAL A 403 4.74 -20.77 -0.75
CA VAL A 403 4.05 -22.02 -1.09
C VAL A 403 4.91 -22.90 -2.01
N GLY A 404 5.74 -22.32 -2.88
CA GLY A 404 6.70 -23.07 -3.69
C GLY A 404 7.93 -23.53 -2.90
N ASP A 405 8.43 -22.70 -1.97
CA ASP A 405 9.65 -23.01 -1.20
C ASP A 405 9.41 -24.03 -0.07
N MET A 406 8.26 -23.99 0.62
CA MET A 406 7.97 -24.87 1.77
C MET A 406 6.69 -25.71 1.62
N GLY A 407 5.95 -25.57 0.53
CA GLY A 407 4.66 -26.25 0.31
C GLY A 407 3.48 -25.49 0.93
N LEU A 408 2.27 -25.77 0.42
CA LEU A 408 1.05 -25.02 0.77
C LEU A 408 0.73 -25.07 2.26
N TRP A 409 0.79 -26.25 2.87
CA TRP A 409 0.42 -26.41 4.28
C TRP A 409 1.35 -25.63 5.20
N ARG A 410 2.68 -25.72 4.98
CA ARG A 410 3.65 -24.99 5.79
C ARG A 410 3.52 -23.49 5.60
N ALA A 411 3.31 -23.03 4.37
CA ALA A 411 3.07 -21.61 4.10
C ALA A 411 1.81 -21.09 4.83
N VAL A 412 0.72 -21.86 4.83
CA VAL A 412 -0.51 -21.49 5.57
C VAL A 412 -0.29 -21.50 7.08
N VAL A 413 0.41 -22.49 7.63
CA VAL A 413 0.72 -22.53 9.07
C VAL A 413 1.66 -21.40 9.46
N ALA A 414 2.61 -21.04 8.60
CA ALA A 414 3.55 -19.97 8.85
C ALA A 414 2.88 -18.58 8.93
N GLU A 415 1.68 -18.42 8.37
CA GLU A 415 0.84 -17.23 8.48
C GLU A 415 0.16 -17.08 9.85
N GLN A 416 0.31 -18.02 10.78
CA GLN A 416 -0.39 -17.99 12.07
C GLN A 416 -0.19 -16.69 12.86
N SER A 417 1.02 -16.11 12.83
CA SER A 417 1.33 -14.86 13.53
C SER A 417 0.58 -13.70 12.88
N HIS A 418 0.63 -13.62 11.56
CA HIS A 418 -0.07 -12.57 10.81
C HIS A 418 -1.60 -12.72 10.90
N ALA A 419 -2.11 -13.95 10.87
CA ALA A 419 -3.52 -14.24 11.08
C ALA A 419 -3.98 -13.75 12.46
N PHE A 420 -3.17 -13.94 13.51
CA PHE A 420 -3.45 -13.40 14.84
C PHE A 420 -3.42 -11.86 14.84
N TYR A 421 -2.39 -11.24 14.24
CA TYR A 421 -2.30 -9.80 14.09
C TYR A 421 -3.55 -9.21 13.44
N THR A 422 -3.94 -9.73 12.27
CA THR A 422 -5.09 -9.23 11.51
C THR A 422 -6.41 -9.47 12.24
N PHE A 423 -6.55 -10.57 12.99
CA PHE A 423 -7.70 -10.84 13.84
C PHE A 423 -7.82 -9.79 14.97
N VAL A 424 -6.76 -9.58 15.75
CA VAL A 424 -6.75 -8.61 16.86
C VAL A 424 -7.01 -7.20 16.34
N LEU A 425 -6.39 -6.83 15.22
CA LEU A 425 -6.62 -5.57 14.54
C LEU A 425 -8.08 -5.40 14.13
N ALA A 426 -8.66 -6.40 13.47
CA ALA A 426 -10.04 -6.36 12.98
C ALA A 426 -11.08 -6.23 14.09
N VAL A 427 -10.93 -7.02 15.15
CA VAL A 427 -11.80 -6.93 16.35
C VAL A 427 -11.68 -5.53 16.96
N SER A 428 -10.45 -5.03 17.13
CA SER A 428 -10.20 -3.74 17.76
C SER A 428 -10.72 -2.56 16.94
N VAL A 429 -10.52 -2.55 15.63
CA VAL A 429 -11.07 -1.53 14.71
C VAL A 429 -12.60 -1.62 14.70
N GLY A 430 -13.17 -2.82 14.60
CA GLY A 430 -14.61 -3.04 14.59
C GLY A 430 -15.28 -2.55 15.87
N LEU A 431 -14.75 -2.92 17.05
CA LEU A 431 -15.21 -2.43 18.35
C LEU A 431 -15.05 -0.91 18.46
N SER A 432 -13.91 -0.36 18.02
CA SER A 432 -13.65 1.09 18.02
C SER A 432 -14.66 1.87 17.17
N GLN A 433 -15.10 1.32 16.02
CA GLN A 433 -16.11 1.96 15.17
C GLN A 433 -17.51 1.91 15.79
N MET A 434 -17.84 0.86 16.54
CA MET A 434 -19.13 0.74 17.24
C MET A 434 -19.22 1.65 18.46
N ARG A 435 -18.10 1.89 19.16
CA ARG A 435 -18.00 2.72 20.37
C ARG A 435 -18.07 4.23 20.11
N ARG A 436 -18.76 4.72 19.07
CA ARG A 436 -19.01 6.16 18.86
C ARG A 436 -19.85 6.73 20.02
N ALA A 437 -19.20 6.99 21.14
CA ALA A 437 -19.74 7.70 22.28
C ALA A 437 -19.47 9.20 22.09
N PRO A 438 -20.44 10.09 22.37
CA PRO A 438 -20.18 11.52 22.48
C PRO A 438 -19.05 11.74 23.48
N GLN A 439 -17.95 12.39 23.07
CA GLN A 439 -16.93 12.78 24.05
C GLN A 439 -17.50 13.94 24.88
N PRO A 440 -17.61 13.81 26.22
CA PRO A 440 -18.06 14.91 27.06
C PRO A 440 -17.08 16.08 26.95
N ALA A 441 -17.62 17.28 26.73
CA ALA A 441 -16.87 18.51 26.46
C ALA A 441 -15.95 18.95 27.62
N SER A 442 -16.15 18.41 28.83
CA SER A 442 -15.50 18.83 30.08
C SER A 442 -14.14 18.20 30.37
N ARG A 443 -13.57 17.39 29.47
CA ARG A 443 -12.25 16.76 29.70
C ARG A 443 -11.10 17.68 29.27
N GLY A 444 -10.15 17.94 30.19
CA GLY A 444 -8.93 18.69 29.91
C GLY A 444 -8.07 18.09 28.79
N TRP A 445 -7.16 18.90 28.22
CA TRP A 445 -6.37 18.57 27.01
C TRP A 445 -5.64 17.21 27.09
N LEU A 446 -5.04 16.89 28.24
CA LEU A 446 -4.33 15.62 28.47
C LEU A 446 -5.26 14.40 28.30
N ARG A 447 -6.41 14.40 28.98
CA ARG A 447 -7.39 13.30 28.95
C ARG A 447 -8.17 13.22 27.63
N ARG A 448 -8.28 14.33 26.91
CA ARG A 448 -9.01 14.41 25.64
C ARG A 448 -8.16 14.03 24.43
N ARG A 449 -6.86 14.35 24.43
CA ARG A 449 -6.00 14.23 23.25
C ARG A 449 -4.77 13.34 23.47
N VAL A 450 -3.96 13.63 24.48
CA VAL A 450 -2.66 12.94 24.67
C VAL A 450 -2.84 11.48 25.08
N LEU A 451 -3.62 11.21 26.12
CA LEU A 451 -3.82 9.85 26.61
C LEU A 451 -4.45 8.92 25.55
N PRO A 452 -5.52 9.34 24.83
CA PRO A 452 -6.04 8.55 23.72
C PRO A 452 -5.01 8.31 22.60
N CYS A 453 -4.21 9.31 22.23
CA CYS A 453 -3.13 9.15 21.26
C CYS A 453 -2.11 8.10 21.72
N LEU A 454 -1.58 8.24 22.94
CA LEU A 454 -0.61 7.30 23.49
C LEU A 454 -1.17 5.87 23.57
N TRP A 455 -2.44 5.72 23.94
CA TRP A 455 -3.11 4.41 23.97
C TRP A 455 -3.19 3.78 22.58
N VAL A 456 -3.59 4.55 21.56
CA VAL A 456 -3.66 4.07 20.18
C VAL A 456 -2.28 3.70 19.66
N LEU A 457 -1.25 4.52 19.92
CA LEU A 457 0.11 4.22 19.49
C LEU A 457 0.67 2.98 20.20
N THR A 458 0.41 2.84 21.50
CA THR A 458 0.83 1.65 22.26
C THR A 458 0.14 0.40 21.72
N PHE A 459 -1.16 0.48 21.40
CA PHE A 459 -1.88 -0.63 20.77
C PHE A 459 -1.22 -1.06 19.46
N PHE A 460 -0.98 -0.12 18.53
CA PHE A 460 -0.35 -0.46 17.25
C PHE A 460 1.08 -0.96 17.44
N CYS A 461 1.87 -0.34 18.31
CA CYS A 461 3.22 -0.77 18.66
C CYS A 461 3.23 -2.23 19.15
N LEU A 462 2.32 -2.60 20.06
CA LEU A 462 2.23 -3.95 20.61
C LEU A 462 1.87 -5.01 19.56
N ILE A 463 0.88 -4.73 18.72
CA ILE A 463 0.44 -5.72 17.73
C ILE A 463 1.48 -5.92 16.61
N HIS A 464 2.39 -4.97 16.38
CA HIS A 464 3.49 -5.13 15.40
C HIS A 464 4.41 -6.31 15.73
N VAL A 465 4.49 -6.76 16.99
CA VAL A 465 5.22 -7.99 17.36
C VAL A 465 4.77 -9.20 16.52
N PHE A 466 3.51 -9.19 16.06
CA PHE A 466 2.91 -10.28 15.29
C PHE A 466 2.88 -10.05 13.77
N ASP A 467 3.32 -8.87 13.29
CA ASP A 467 3.35 -8.40 11.88
C ASP A 467 4.80 -8.22 11.35
N ALA A 468 5.82 -8.49 12.19
CA ALA A 468 7.21 -8.07 11.96
C ALA A 468 7.97 -8.93 10.92
N PRO A 469 8.92 -8.32 10.16
CA PRO A 469 9.43 -8.78 8.85
C PRO A 469 10.22 -10.10 8.82
N LEU A 470 10.58 -10.70 9.97
CA LEU A 470 10.92 -12.14 10.07
C LEU A 470 9.68 -13.04 9.86
N ASP A 471 8.77 -12.60 9.00
CA ASP A 471 7.49 -13.22 8.76
C ASP A 471 7.73 -14.65 8.27
N ARG A 472 6.99 -15.58 8.89
CA ARG A 472 6.86 -17.00 8.52
C ARG A 472 7.95 -17.96 8.99
N GLU A 473 9.01 -17.49 9.64
CA GLU A 473 10.00 -18.40 10.27
C GLU A 473 9.66 -18.73 11.72
N HIS A 474 9.05 -17.80 12.43
CA HIS A 474 8.75 -17.93 13.86
C HIS A 474 7.27 -18.12 14.13
N THR A 475 6.99 -18.95 15.14
CA THR A 475 5.62 -19.30 15.53
C THR A 475 4.92 -18.16 16.26
N LEU A 476 3.58 -18.21 16.27
CA LEU A 476 2.76 -17.30 17.08
C LEU A 476 3.15 -17.37 18.56
N TRP A 477 3.45 -18.59 19.05
CA TRP A 477 3.79 -18.82 20.45
C TRP A 477 5.12 -18.16 20.83
N GLN A 478 6.16 -18.32 20.01
CA GLN A 478 7.46 -17.67 20.22
C GLN A 478 7.34 -16.14 20.31
N ARG A 479 6.51 -15.53 19.46
CA ARG A 479 6.24 -14.09 19.47
C ARG A 479 5.41 -13.67 20.69
N ALA A 480 4.46 -14.50 21.12
CA ALA A 480 3.68 -14.26 22.33
C ALA A 480 4.53 -14.35 23.60
N GLU A 481 5.41 -15.36 23.72
CA GLU A 481 6.38 -15.49 24.80
C GLU A 481 7.30 -14.26 24.88
N PHE A 482 7.81 -13.81 23.74
CA PHE A 482 8.62 -12.59 23.69
C PHE A 482 7.83 -11.35 24.15
N LEU A 483 6.57 -11.20 23.74
CA LEU A 483 5.71 -10.12 24.23
C LEU A 483 5.47 -10.23 25.75
N PHE A 484 5.23 -11.43 26.28
CA PHE A 484 5.07 -11.66 27.71
C PHE A 484 6.34 -11.31 28.49
N TYR A 485 7.51 -11.68 27.95
CA TYR A 485 8.80 -11.29 28.49
C TYR A 485 8.94 -9.76 28.59
N LEU A 486 8.57 -9.01 27.54
CA LEU A 486 8.58 -7.55 27.56
C LEU A 486 7.63 -6.97 28.63
N LEU A 487 6.47 -7.60 28.83
CA LEU A 487 5.48 -7.22 29.85
C LEU A 487 5.87 -7.65 31.27
N GLY A 488 6.96 -8.40 31.40
CA GLY A 488 7.52 -8.83 32.67
C GLY A 488 6.93 -10.13 33.23
N VAL A 489 6.19 -10.86 32.41
CA VAL A 489 5.68 -12.20 32.72
C VAL A 489 6.75 -13.22 32.34
N THR A 490 7.19 -14.04 33.30
CA THR A 490 8.07 -15.19 33.06
C THR A 490 7.20 -16.39 32.70
N THR A 491 7.31 -16.87 31.46
CA THR A 491 6.65 -18.09 30.96
C THR A 491 7.50 -19.31 31.20
#